data_AF-A0A150QJ24-F1
#
_entry.id   AF-A0A150QJ24-F1
#
_cell.length_a   1.000
_cell.length_b   1.000
_cell.length_c   1.000
_cell.angle_alpha   90.00
_cell.angle_beta   90.00
_cell.angle_gamma   90.00
#
_symmetry.space_group_name_H-M   'P 1'
#
loop_
_entity.id
_entity.type
_entity.pdbx_description
1 polymer ?
#
loop_
_entity_poly.entity_id
_entity_poly.type
_entity_poly.pdbx_seq_one_letter_code
_entity_poly.pdbx_strand_id
1 'polypeptide(L)'
;MAKAPRDPRIDLNNATPEELQAIEGIDGERARRLIEHRSERGAFRSWEDVLSVPGIDSVLLGKLQEGSSLGVAAGSPAEGAGDATAEGAETAPRSAKTTRSGGGGEIGDMTALEQIVGLILLDMAAAEAYRVAIAACKTPEIKRQLEAFRGDHARHARELSDALGASLPDRADERGQCIRRYTELSAREERTALVAMRGNEELTNDAYASALASDLPDDVRRMVEANWQDERRHIRWIAEEIRTRGWELPEVPAALAEAA
;
A
#
# COMPACT_ATOMS: atom_id res chain seq x y z
N MET A 1 48.96 -15.06 11.96
CA MET A 1 47.88 -14.95 10.96
C MET A 1 47.34 -13.54 11.02
N ALA A 2 47.07 -12.90 9.88
CA ALA A 2 46.57 -11.53 9.86
C ALA A 2 45.07 -11.50 10.19
N LYS A 3 44.66 -10.63 11.12
CA LYS A 3 43.24 -10.37 11.41
C LYS A 3 42.75 -9.34 10.39
N ALA A 4 41.69 -9.66 9.66
CA ALA A 4 41.11 -8.75 8.66
C ALA A 4 40.73 -7.39 9.30
N PRO A 5 40.79 -6.28 8.54
CA PRO A 5 40.36 -4.98 9.05
C PRO A 5 38.90 -5.07 9.45
N ARG A 6 38.59 -4.62 10.68
CA ARG A 6 37.21 -4.36 11.08
C ARG A 6 36.81 -3.04 10.45
N ASP A 7 35.87 -3.11 9.52
CA ASP A 7 35.13 -1.94 9.03
C ASP A 7 34.46 -1.26 10.25
N PRO A 8 34.53 0.08 10.40
CA PRO A 8 33.88 0.78 11.51
C PRO A 8 32.34 0.84 11.41
N ARG A 9 31.73 0.35 10.32
CA ARG A 9 30.26 0.21 10.22
C ARG A 9 29.71 -0.72 11.30
N ILE A 10 28.51 -0.38 11.77
CA ILE A 10 27.75 -1.17 12.76
C ILE A 10 27.36 -2.53 12.16
N ASP A 11 27.48 -3.63 12.90
CA ASP A 11 27.06 -4.96 12.44
C ASP A 11 25.59 -5.19 12.80
N LEU A 12 24.68 -5.13 11.81
CA LEU A 12 23.24 -5.20 12.01
C LEU A 12 22.77 -6.49 12.71
N ASN A 13 23.54 -7.57 12.60
CA ASN A 13 23.23 -8.86 13.23
C ASN A 13 23.75 -8.97 14.66
N ASN A 14 24.79 -8.20 15.03
CA ASN A 14 25.39 -8.26 16.37
C ASN A 14 25.14 -7.00 17.23
N ALA A 15 24.70 -5.89 16.64
CA ALA A 15 24.58 -4.58 17.29
C ALA A 15 23.52 -4.53 18.41
N THR A 16 23.76 -3.70 19.42
CA THR A 16 22.78 -3.40 20.48
C THR A 16 21.71 -2.39 20.02
N PRO A 17 20.58 -2.21 20.74
CA PRO A 17 19.59 -1.18 20.39
C PRO A 17 20.20 0.24 20.35
N GLU A 18 21.18 0.51 21.21
CA GLU A 18 21.84 1.80 21.35
C GLU A 18 22.82 2.05 20.18
N GLU A 19 23.51 1.02 19.72
CA GLU A 19 24.36 1.08 18.52
C GLU A 19 23.52 1.29 17.25
N LEU A 20 22.36 0.62 17.15
CA LEU A 20 21.43 0.85 16.03
C LEU A 20 20.87 2.28 16.02
N GLN A 21 20.56 2.86 17.19
CA GLN A 21 20.12 4.26 17.32
C GLN A 21 21.20 5.31 17.01
N ALA A 22 22.45 4.91 16.79
CA ALA A 22 23.49 5.81 16.28
C ALA A 22 23.39 6.05 14.76
N ILE A 23 22.51 5.32 14.06
CA ILE A 23 22.28 5.47 12.61
C ILE A 23 21.18 6.50 12.36
N GLU A 24 21.42 7.45 11.47
CA GLU A 24 20.51 8.56 11.20
C GLU A 24 19.13 8.07 10.67
N GLY A 25 18.07 8.32 11.45
CA GLY A 25 16.70 7.90 11.16
C GLY A 25 16.23 6.64 11.92
N ILE A 26 17.14 5.94 12.61
CA ILE A 26 16.80 4.83 13.50
C ILE A 26 16.52 5.36 14.91
N ASP A 27 15.24 5.35 15.30
CA ASP A 27 14.81 5.59 16.67
C ASP A 27 14.78 4.29 17.51
N GLY A 28 14.52 4.43 18.81
CA GLY A 28 14.43 3.31 19.75
C GLY A 28 13.23 2.36 19.52
N GLU A 29 12.35 2.65 18.56
CA GLU A 29 11.26 1.79 18.13
C GLU A 29 11.68 0.94 16.92
N ARG A 30 12.26 1.57 15.90
CA ARG A 30 12.89 0.87 14.75
C ARG A 30 14.05 -0.03 15.18
N ALA A 31 14.90 0.43 16.10
CA ALA A 31 15.98 -0.38 16.67
C ALA A 31 15.46 -1.62 17.40
N ARG A 32 14.29 -1.54 18.07
CA ARG A 32 13.63 -2.72 18.66
C ARG A 32 13.13 -3.67 17.58
N ARG A 33 12.41 -3.18 16.57
CA ARG A 33 11.89 -4.02 15.46
C ARG A 33 12.99 -4.76 14.70
N LEU A 34 14.14 -4.13 14.47
CA LEU A 34 15.33 -4.77 13.87
C LEU A 34 15.86 -5.93 14.74
N ILE A 35 15.85 -5.78 16.06
CA ILE A 35 16.34 -6.80 17.00
C ILE A 35 15.31 -7.93 17.21
N GLU A 36 14.03 -7.58 17.27
CA GLU A 36 12.90 -8.50 17.32
C GLU A 36 12.87 -9.40 16.08
N HIS A 37 12.90 -8.81 14.88
CA HIS A 37 12.91 -9.54 13.61
C HIS A 37 14.08 -10.53 13.52
N ARG A 38 15.32 -10.13 13.84
CA ARG A 38 16.48 -11.05 13.82
C ARG A 38 16.45 -12.12 14.92
N SER A 39 15.64 -11.92 15.97
CA SER A 39 15.44 -12.90 17.05
C SER A 39 14.37 -13.93 16.69
N GLU A 40 13.31 -13.52 15.99
CA GLU A 40 12.23 -14.42 15.54
C GLU A 40 12.59 -15.19 14.27
N ARG A 41 13.24 -14.54 13.29
CA ARG A 41 13.49 -15.08 11.95
C ARG A 41 14.95 -15.47 11.71
N GLY A 42 15.82 -15.17 12.67
CA GLY A 42 17.27 -15.37 12.57
C GLY A 42 17.99 -14.20 11.90
N ALA A 43 19.33 -14.30 11.84
CA ALA A 43 20.19 -13.26 11.32
C ALA A 43 19.85 -12.85 9.87
N PHE A 44 19.80 -11.54 9.61
CA PHE A 44 19.63 -10.95 8.28
C PHE A 44 20.73 -11.44 7.34
N ARG A 45 20.36 -11.97 6.18
CA ARG A 45 21.23 -12.49 5.12
C ARG A 45 21.30 -11.55 3.92
N SER A 46 20.26 -10.74 3.71
CA SER A 46 20.17 -9.72 2.67
C SER A 46 19.66 -8.39 3.21
N TRP A 47 19.79 -7.31 2.43
CA TRP A 47 19.15 -6.03 2.73
C TRP A 47 17.64 -6.04 2.44
N GLU A 48 17.15 -7.00 1.66
CA GLU A 48 15.71 -7.22 1.43
C GLU A 48 15.04 -7.80 2.69
N ASP A 49 15.76 -8.66 3.44
CA ASP A 49 15.33 -9.14 4.76
C ASP A 49 15.13 -7.95 5.72
N VAL A 50 16.03 -6.96 5.67
CA VAL A 50 15.98 -5.73 6.48
C VAL A 50 14.82 -4.82 6.04
N LEU A 51 14.54 -4.74 4.74
CA LEU A 51 13.37 -4.04 4.20
C LEU A 51 12.05 -4.73 4.58
N SER A 52 12.07 -6.02 4.94
CA SER A 52 10.91 -6.74 5.46
C SER A 52 10.61 -6.47 6.95
N VAL A 53 11.38 -5.59 7.60
CA VAL A 53 11.15 -5.11 8.98
C VAL A 53 10.15 -3.94 8.93
N PRO A 54 8.98 -4.03 9.58
CA PRO A 54 7.97 -2.96 9.54
C PRO A 54 8.52 -1.60 10.00
N GLY A 55 8.29 -0.56 9.21
CA GLY A 55 8.78 0.79 9.49
C GLY A 55 10.24 1.07 9.06
N ILE A 56 10.87 0.14 8.32
CA ILE A 56 12.04 0.42 7.49
C ILE A 56 11.57 0.61 6.04
N ASP A 57 11.79 1.80 5.48
CA ASP A 57 11.57 2.10 4.06
C ASP A 57 12.90 2.04 3.26
N SER A 58 12.84 2.25 1.95
CA SER A 58 14.01 2.19 1.05
C SER A 58 15.01 3.34 1.27
N VAL A 59 14.58 4.50 1.77
CA VAL A 59 15.45 5.65 2.06
C VAL A 59 16.23 5.39 3.35
N LEU A 60 15.54 4.87 4.36
CA LEU A 60 16.15 4.44 5.62
C LEU A 60 17.02 3.18 5.44
N LEU A 61 16.66 2.28 4.52
CA LEU A 61 17.52 1.18 4.09
C LEU A 61 18.82 1.69 3.45
N GLY A 62 18.78 2.77 2.67
CA GLY A 62 19.98 3.45 2.16
C GLY A 62 20.89 3.95 3.29
N LYS A 63 20.32 4.63 4.29
CA LYS A 63 21.08 5.09 5.48
C LYS A 63 21.64 3.94 6.32
N LEU A 64 20.89 2.83 6.44
CA LEU A 64 21.35 1.58 7.04
C LEU A 64 22.51 0.96 6.23
N GLN A 65 22.46 0.97 4.90
CA GLN A 65 23.52 0.46 4.02
C GLN A 65 24.82 1.28 4.10
N GLU A 66 24.71 2.60 4.32
CA GLU A 66 25.87 3.47 4.48
C GLU A 66 26.51 3.35 5.87
N GLY A 67 25.70 3.33 6.93
CA GLY A 67 26.16 3.30 8.34
C GLY A 67 26.40 1.91 8.94
N SER A 68 25.86 0.83 8.34
CA SER A 68 25.93 -0.53 8.89
C SER A 68 26.31 -1.58 7.85
N SER A 69 26.45 -2.83 8.29
CA SER A 69 26.71 -4.00 7.45
C SER A 69 25.99 -5.22 8.01
N LEU A 70 25.67 -6.19 7.16
CA LEU A 70 24.96 -7.42 7.57
C LEU A 70 25.82 -8.43 8.36
N GLY A 71 27.05 -8.06 8.75
CA GLY A 71 27.99 -8.97 9.40
C GLY A 71 28.37 -10.16 8.52
N VAL A 72 28.73 -11.28 9.15
CA VAL A 72 28.99 -12.57 8.45
C VAL A 72 28.00 -13.61 8.98
N ALA A 73 26.92 -13.84 8.23
CA ALA A 73 25.85 -14.77 8.61
C ALA A 73 26.37 -16.21 8.75
N ALA A 74 26.35 -16.74 9.97
CA ALA A 74 26.90 -18.05 10.29
C ALA A 74 25.91 -19.20 10.00
N GLY A 75 25.92 -19.70 8.76
CA GLY A 75 25.35 -21.01 8.41
C GLY A 75 24.40 -21.02 7.21
N SER A 76 24.83 -21.70 6.14
CA SER A 76 24.00 -22.16 5.00
C SER A 76 23.55 -23.61 5.19
N PRO A 77 22.55 -24.06 4.41
CA PRO A 77 22.86 -24.96 3.30
C PRO A 77 22.09 -24.66 1.98
N ALA A 78 22.44 -25.38 0.90
CA ALA A 78 21.81 -25.35 -0.44
C ALA A 78 20.65 -26.40 -0.54
N GLU A 79 19.98 -26.76 -1.66
CA GLU A 79 20.14 -26.59 -3.14
C GLU A 79 18.76 -26.91 -3.81
N GLY A 80 18.40 -26.73 -5.10
CA GLY A 80 19.06 -26.26 -6.35
C GLY A 80 18.16 -25.25 -7.12
N ALA A 81 18.16 -25.04 -8.46
CA ALA A 81 18.54 -25.79 -9.69
C ALA A 81 17.47 -26.80 -10.21
N GLY A 82 17.03 -26.84 -11.48
CA GLY A 82 17.29 -26.01 -12.69
C GLY A 82 15.98 -25.75 -13.48
N ASP A 83 15.92 -25.38 -14.77
CA ASP A 83 16.89 -25.40 -15.88
C ASP A 83 16.54 -24.32 -16.95
N ALA A 84 17.39 -24.07 -17.95
CA ALA A 84 17.20 -23.00 -18.96
C ALA A 84 17.78 -23.34 -20.35
N THR A 85 17.22 -22.72 -21.41
CA THR A 85 17.82 -22.68 -22.77
C THR A 85 17.68 -21.30 -23.43
N ALA A 86 18.75 -20.90 -24.13
CA ALA A 86 18.82 -19.77 -25.09
C ALA A 86 18.81 -20.35 -26.54
N GLU A 87 18.95 -19.66 -27.67
CA GLU A 87 19.52 -18.35 -28.10
C GLU A 87 18.68 -17.82 -29.30
N GLY A 88 18.83 -16.60 -29.86
CA GLY A 88 19.74 -15.48 -29.62
C GLY A 88 19.76 -14.54 -30.84
N ALA A 89 20.96 -14.03 -31.20
CA ALA A 89 21.29 -13.18 -32.37
C ALA A 89 20.98 -11.66 -32.29
N GLU A 90 22.02 -10.88 -32.61
CA GLU A 90 22.20 -9.43 -32.45
C GLU A 90 22.00 -8.67 -33.78
N THR A 91 21.62 -7.38 -33.75
CA THR A 91 22.26 -6.27 -34.54
C THR A 91 21.58 -4.91 -34.34
N ALA A 92 22.35 -3.83 -34.50
CA ALA A 92 21.88 -2.43 -34.56
C ALA A 92 22.69 -1.66 -35.63
N PRO A 93 22.28 -0.46 -36.09
CA PRO A 93 22.85 0.75 -35.46
C PRO A 93 22.05 2.09 -35.53
N ARG A 94 21.97 2.76 -34.36
CA ARG A 94 22.23 4.20 -34.07
C ARG A 94 21.51 5.38 -34.79
N SER A 95 21.33 6.43 -33.96
CA SER A 95 21.03 7.86 -34.25
C SER A 95 19.54 8.24 -34.29
N ALA A 96 19.10 9.41 -33.82
CA ALA A 96 19.82 10.61 -33.38
C ALA A 96 19.49 11.06 -31.92
N LYS A 97 19.82 12.31 -31.54
CA LYS A 97 19.93 12.82 -30.15
C LYS A 97 19.37 14.25 -30.02
N THR A 98 19.22 14.73 -28.77
CA THR A 98 18.96 16.14 -28.31
C THR A 98 17.48 16.54 -28.42
N THR A 99 16.88 17.32 -27.50
CA THR A 99 17.39 18.30 -26.50
C THR A 99 16.87 18.11 -25.06
N ARG A 100 17.54 18.76 -24.08
CA ARG A 100 17.13 18.84 -22.66
C ARG A 100 16.56 20.22 -22.32
N SER A 101 15.47 20.27 -21.54
CA SER A 101 15.18 21.27 -20.49
C SER A 101 13.92 20.78 -19.73
N GLY A 102 13.75 20.93 -18.42
CA GLY A 102 14.64 21.51 -17.41
C GLY A 102 13.84 22.28 -16.36
N GLY A 103 13.64 21.70 -15.18
CA GLY A 103 12.94 22.30 -14.04
C GLY A 103 12.97 21.32 -12.86
N GLY A 104 13.47 21.76 -11.71
CA GLY A 104 13.61 20.91 -10.52
C GLY A 104 12.34 20.91 -9.67
N GLY A 105 11.79 19.73 -9.42
CA GLY A 105 10.65 19.48 -8.52
C GLY A 105 10.81 18.19 -7.72
N GLU A 106 12.07 17.79 -7.48
CA GLU A 106 12.48 16.48 -7.00
C GLU A 106 12.16 16.27 -5.50
N ILE A 107 10.87 16.03 -5.20
CA ILE A 107 10.33 15.29 -4.05
C ILE A 107 8.79 15.18 -4.19
N GLY A 108 8.11 16.24 -4.66
CA GLY A 108 6.64 16.30 -4.72
C GLY A 108 6.01 15.30 -5.72
N ASP A 109 6.66 15.11 -6.86
CA ASP A 109 6.19 14.24 -7.96
C ASP A 109 6.02 12.77 -7.52
N MET A 110 6.99 12.25 -6.74
CA MET A 110 6.94 10.88 -6.22
C MET A 110 5.81 10.67 -5.21
N THR A 111 5.60 11.62 -4.28
CA THR A 111 4.50 11.50 -3.30
C THR A 111 3.13 11.68 -3.97
N ALA A 112 3.01 12.56 -4.97
CA ALA A 112 1.80 12.67 -5.78
C ALA A 112 1.49 11.35 -6.52
N LEU A 113 2.50 10.76 -7.18
CA LEU A 113 2.43 9.45 -7.82
C LEU A 113 1.98 8.34 -6.85
N GLU A 114 2.57 8.28 -5.65
CA GLU A 114 2.20 7.32 -4.60
C GLU A 114 0.74 7.45 -4.14
N GLN A 115 0.22 8.68 -4.00
CA GLN A 115 -1.20 8.89 -3.68
C GLN A 115 -2.12 8.39 -4.80
N ILE A 116 -1.81 8.68 -6.07
CA ILE A 116 -2.63 8.26 -7.21
C ILE A 116 -2.60 6.74 -7.40
N VAL A 117 -1.44 6.09 -7.30
CA VAL A 117 -1.35 4.61 -7.29
C VAL A 117 -2.15 4.04 -6.11
N GLY A 118 -2.08 4.68 -4.94
CA GLY A 118 -2.88 4.32 -3.77
C GLY A 118 -4.38 4.36 -4.03
N LEU A 119 -4.89 5.42 -4.65
CA LEU A 119 -6.31 5.53 -5.02
C LEU A 119 -6.73 4.45 -6.03
N ILE A 120 -5.94 4.22 -7.08
CA ILE A 120 -6.24 3.21 -8.11
C ILE A 120 -6.36 1.80 -7.48
N LEU A 121 -5.41 1.43 -6.61
CA LEU A 121 -5.45 0.15 -5.90
C LEU A 121 -6.64 0.05 -4.92
N LEU A 122 -7.04 1.17 -4.32
CA LEU A 122 -8.18 1.26 -3.41
C LEU A 122 -9.52 1.10 -4.15
N ASP A 123 -9.70 1.80 -5.28
CA ASP A 123 -10.88 1.67 -6.14
C ASP A 123 -11.01 0.27 -6.75
N MET A 124 -9.89 -0.36 -7.14
CA MET A 124 -9.87 -1.76 -7.56
C MET A 124 -10.32 -2.71 -6.44
N ALA A 125 -9.95 -2.43 -5.20
CA ALA A 125 -10.39 -3.21 -4.03
C ALA A 125 -11.85 -2.95 -3.67
N ALA A 126 -12.32 -1.70 -3.74
CA ALA A 126 -13.70 -1.30 -3.54
C ALA A 126 -14.62 -1.97 -4.58
N ALA A 127 -14.30 -1.92 -5.86
CA ALA A 127 -15.07 -2.55 -6.93
C ALA A 127 -15.24 -4.08 -6.77
N GLU A 128 -14.31 -4.75 -6.10
CA GLU A 128 -14.40 -6.18 -5.75
C GLU A 128 -15.16 -6.41 -4.43
N ALA A 129 -14.97 -5.56 -3.42
CA ALA A 129 -15.79 -5.57 -2.20
C ALA A 129 -17.29 -5.36 -2.53
N TYR A 130 -17.61 -4.43 -3.42
CA TYR A 130 -18.94 -4.25 -3.98
C TYR A 130 -19.47 -5.55 -4.60
N ARG A 131 -18.65 -6.30 -5.37
CA ARG A 131 -19.08 -7.58 -5.97
C ARG A 131 -19.49 -8.60 -4.90
N VAL A 132 -18.80 -8.64 -3.77
CA VAL A 132 -19.14 -9.47 -2.61
C VAL A 132 -20.43 -8.96 -1.93
N ALA A 133 -20.54 -7.66 -1.67
CA ALA A 133 -21.73 -7.05 -1.05
C ALA A 133 -23.00 -7.25 -1.90
N ILE A 134 -22.92 -7.06 -3.22
CA ILE A 134 -24.00 -7.34 -4.17
C ILE A 134 -24.47 -8.79 -4.06
N ALA A 135 -23.56 -9.76 -3.90
CA ALA A 135 -23.93 -11.17 -3.77
C ALA A 135 -24.77 -11.46 -2.52
N ALA A 136 -24.49 -10.77 -1.39
CA ALA A 136 -25.23 -10.91 -0.14
C ALA A 136 -26.61 -10.20 -0.13
N CYS A 137 -26.81 -9.22 -1.00
CA CYS A 137 -28.06 -8.45 -1.10
C CYS A 137 -29.18 -9.21 -1.83
N LYS A 138 -30.42 -8.97 -1.41
CA LYS A 138 -31.66 -9.61 -1.87
C LYS A 138 -32.65 -8.61 -2.50
N THR A 139 -32.71 -7.38 -1.98
CA THR A 139 -33.53 -6.27 -2.49
C THR A 139 -33.02 -5.84 -3.87
N PRO A 140 -33.85 -5.92 -4.95
CA PRO A 140 -33.39 -5.59 -6.30
C PRO A 140 -32.95 -4.14 -6.51
N GLU A 141 -33.51 -3.19 -5.76
CA GLU A 141 -33.11 -1.78 -5.81
C GLU A 141 -31.69 -1.58 -5.25
N ILE A 142 -31.42 -2.13 -4.06
CA ILE A 142 -30.08 -2.12 -3.46
C ILE A 142 -29.05 -2.74 -4.42
N LYS A 143 -29.35 -3.91 -5.02
CA LYS A 143 -28.43 -4.56 -5.95
C LYS A 143 -28.10 -3.66 -7.14
N ARG A 144 -29.10 -3.02 -7.78
CA ARG A 144 -28.89 -2.06 -8.87
C ARG A 144 -28.00 -0.88 -8.45
N GLN A 145 -28.24 -0.31 -7.26
CA GLN A 145 -27.49 0.85 -6.82
C GLN A 145 -26.03 0.51 -6.48
N LEU A 146 -25.80 -0.62 -5.79
CA LEU A 146 -24.45 -1.14 -5.53
C LEU A 146 -23.74 -1.54 -6.84
N GLU A 147 -24.45 -2.06 -7.84
CA GLU A 147 -23.92 -2.33 -9.19
C GLU A 147 -23.50 -1.04 -9.92
N ALA A 148 -24.19 0.08 -9.69
CA ALA A 148 -23.83 1.38 -10.23
C ALA A 148 -22.57 1.96 -9.56
N PHE A 149 -22.49 1.94 -8.22
CA PHE A 149 -21.31 2.42 -7.47
C PHE A 149 -20.06 1.58 -7.78
N ARG A 150 -20.21 0.25 -7.92
CA ARG A 150 -19.16 -0.62 -8.47
C ARG A 150 -18.69 -0.20 -9.86
N GLY A 151 -19.59 0.32 -10.69
CA GLY A 151 -19.29 0.87 -12.02
C GLY A 151 -18.52 2.19 -11.95
N ASP A 152 -18.84 3.04 -10.97
CA ASP A 152 -18.12 4.28 -10.66
C ASP A 152 -16.65 3.98 -10.25
N HIS A 153 -16.38 3.19 -9.19
CA HIS A 153 -15.00 2.83 -8.82
C HIS A 153 -14.20 2.18 -9.95
N ALA A 154 -14.84 1.24 -10.68
CA ALA A 154 -14.17 0.59 -11.80
C ALA A 154 -13.82 1.59 -12.92
N ARG A 155 -14.57 2.68 -13.06
CA ARG A 155 -14.23 3.81 -13.94
C ARG A 155 -13.11 4.64 -13.33
N HIS A 156 -13.20 5.04 -12.06
CA HIS A 156 -12.19 5.82 -11.34
C HIS A 156 -10.79 5.20 -11.48
N ALA A 157 -10.65 3.90 -11.17
CA ALA A 157 -9.41 3.15 -11.28
C ALA A 157 -8.83 3.14 -12.70
N ARG A 158 -9.68 2.96 -13.73
CA ARG A 158 -9.24 2.99 -15.14
C ARG A 158 -8.79 4.37 -15.55
N GLU A 159 -9.62 5.39 -15.32
CA GLU A 159 -9.35 6.76 -15.75
C GLU A 159 -8.10 7.33 -15.09
N LEU A 160 -7.89 7.06 -13.79
CA LEU A 160 -6.65 7.43 -13.10
C LEU A 160 -5.44 6.61 -13.60
N SER A 161 -5.59 5.30 -13.88
CA SER A 161 -4.49 4.48 -14.42
C SER A 161 -4.09 4.88 -15.85
N ASP A 162 -5.06 5.21 -16.70
CA ASP A 162 -4.85 5.67 -18.07
C ASP A 162 -4.18 7.05 -18.09
N ALA A 163 -4.54 7.94 -17.16
CA ALA A 163 -3.89 9.24 -16.97
C ALA A 163 -2.46 9.11 -16.42
N LEU A 164 -2.20 8.11 -15.58
CA LEU A 164 -0.89 7.90 -14.95
C LEU A 164 0.14 7.27 -15.91
N GLY A 165 -0.29 6.34 -16.77
CA GLY A 165 0.57 5.64 -17.73
C GLY A 165 1.68 4.76 -17.13
N ALA A 166 1.72 4.61 -15.81
CA ALA A 166 2.72 3.84 -15.06
C ALA A 166 2.26 2.40 -14.81
N SER A 167 3.20 1.49 -14.58
CA SER A 167 2.87 0.13 -14.14
C SER A 167 2.38 0.13 -12.70
N LEU A 168 1.18 -0.39 -12.47
CA LEU A 168 0.65 -0.64 -11.13
C LEU A 168 1.35 -1.85 -10.49
N PRO A 169 1.39 -1.94 -9.14
CA PRO A 169 1.81 -3.15 -8.44
C PRO A 169 0.82 -4.31 -8.63
N ASP A 170 1.32 -5.55 -8.74
CA ASP A 170 0.49 -6.78 -8.88
C ASP A 170 -0.41 -7.09 -7.67
N ARG A 171 -0.23 -6.38 -6.54
CA ARG A 171 -0.94 -6.60 -5.27
C ARG A 171 -1.55 -5.31 -4.74
N ALA A 172 -2.73 -5.42 -4.16
CA ALA A 172 -3.38 -4.32 -3.43
C ALA A 172 -2.54 -3.88 -2.23
N ASP A 173 -2.60 -2.58 -1.91
CA ASP A 173 -2.00 -2.00 -0.72
C ASP A 173 -2.71 -2.47 0.58
N GLU A 174 -2.25 -2.00 1.74
CA GLU A 174 -2.81 -2.41 3.03
C GLU A 174 -4.28 -2.01 3.18
N ARG A 175 -4.68 -0.85 2.63
CA ARG A 175 -6.06 -0.35 2.63
C ARG A 175 -6.96 -1.22 1.75
N GLY A 176 -6.54 -1.54 0.53
CA GLY A 176 -7.26 -2.43 -0.38
C GLY A 176 -7.36 -3.88 0.14
N GLN A 177 -6.32 -4.36 0.84
CA GLN A 177 -6.39 -5.63 1.57
C GLN A 177 -7.38 -5.58 2.75
N CYS A 178 -7.46 -4.45 3.46
CA CYS A 178 -8.43 -4.24 4.53
C CYS A 178 -9.88 -4.27 4.00
N ILE A 179 -10.20 -3.43 3.01
CA ILE A 179 -11.52 -3.38 2.34
C ILE A 179 -11.99 -4.78 1.92
N ARG A 180 -11.12 -5.54 1.24
CA ARG A 180 -11.45 -6.90 0.77
C ARG A 180 -11.72 -7.85 1.93
N ARG A 181 -10.77 -8.01 2.87
CA ARG A 181 -10.92 -8.96 3.99
C ARG A 181 -12.11 -8.61 4.88
N TYR A 182 -12.31 -7.32 5.18
CA TYR A 182 -13.41 -6.86 6.01
C TYR A 182 -14.76 -7.16 5.36
N THR A 183 -14.90 -6.90 4.06
CA THR A 183 -16.14 -7.18 3.32
C THR A 183 -16.38 -8.67 3.14
N GLU A 184 -15.35 -9.45 2.78
CA GLU A 184 -15.40 -10.91 2.67
C GLU A 184 -15.85 -11.60 3.99
N LEU A 185 -15.44 -11.07 5.15
CA LEU A 185 -15.83 -11.58 6.47
C LEU A 185 -17.24 -11.13 6.91
N SER A 186 -17.64 -9.91 6.55
CA SER A 186 -18.80 -9.21 7.11
C SER A 186 -20.06 -9.29 6.25
N ALA A 187 -19.94 -9.27 4.92
CA ALA A 187 -21.07 -9.22 3.97
C ALA A 187 -21.77 -10.57 3.81
N ARG A 188 -22.43 -11.04 4.89
CA ARG A 188 -23.18 -12.31 4.95
C ARG A 188 -24.66 -12.13 4.65
N GLU A 189 -25.19 -10.93 4.88
CA GLU A 189 -26.57 -10.54 4.58
C GLU A 189 -26.63 -9.06 4.17
N GLU A 190 -27.76 -8.63 3.60
CA GLU A 190 -27.95 -7.28 3.06
C GLU A 190 -27.62 -6.15 4.06
N ARG A 191 -28.02 -6.30 5.33
CA ARG A 191 -27.69 -5.32 6.38
C ARG A 191 -26.19 -5.21 6.60
N THR A 192 -25.52 -6.33 6.84
CA THR A 192 -24.09 -6.32 7.17
C THR A 192 -23.23 -6.00 5.95
N ALA A 193 -23.72 -6.29 4.74
CA ALA A 193 -23.12 -5.83 3.49
C ALA A 193 -23.16 -4.30 3.38
N LEU A 194 -24.31 -3.64 3.56
CA LEU A 194 -24.39 -2.17 3.50
C LEU A 194 -23.55 -1.50 4.61
N VAL A 195 -23.58 -2.03 5.82
CA VAL A 195 -22.76 -1.53 6.94
C VAL A 195 -21.26 -1.68 6.63
N ALA A 196 -20.83 -2.81 6.07
CA ALA A 196 -19.44 -3.00 5.67
C ALA A 196 -19.03 -2.05 4.54
N MET A 197 -19.89 -1.89 3.52
CA MET A 197 -19.63 -0.95 2.43
C MET A 197 -19.54 0.49 2.94
N ARG A 198 -20.36 0.93 3.90
CA ARG A 198 -20.25 2.29 4.46
C ARG A 198 -18.85 2.57 5.04
N GLY A 199 -18.25 1.60 5.72
CA GLY A 199 -16.88 1.71 6.23
C GLY A 199 -15.81 1.71 5.13
N ASN A 200 -16.08 1.05 3.99
CA ASN A 200 -15.24 1.16 2.80
C ASN A 200 -15.33 2.56 2.19
N GLU A 201 -16.54 3.14 2.06
CA GLU A 201 -16.74 4.51 1.57
C GLU A 201 -16.12 5.57 2.50
N GLU A 202 -16.17 5.35 3.82
CA GLU A 202 -15.50 6.21 4.81
C GLU A 202 -13.98 6.24 4.53
N LEU A 203 -13.37 5.07 4.29
CA LEU A 203 -11.94 4.94 3.97
C LEU A 203 -11.57 5.48 2.58
N THR A 204 -12.41 5.34 1.56
CA THR A 204 -12.15 5.94 0.24
C THR A 204 -12.30 7.46 0.28
N ASN A 205 -13.32 8.00 0.96
CA ASN A 205 -13.50 9.44 1.16
C ASN A 205 -12.28 10.10 1.79
N ASP A 206 -11.71 9.50 2.84
CA ASP A 206 -10.51 10.00 3.54
C ASP A 206 -9.25 9.87 2.69
N ALA A 207 -9.11 8.79 1.90
CA ALA A 207 -7.99 8.63 0.97
C ALA A 207 -8.04 9.67 -0.16
N TYR A 208 -9.22 9.90 -0.74
CA TYR A 208 -9.44 10.93 -1.77
C TYR A 208 -9.19 12.34 -1.24
N ALA A 209 -9.66 12.66 -0.03
CA ALA A 209 -9.36 13.94 0.63
C ALA A 209 -7.85 14.13 0.90
N SER A 210 -7.15 13.06 1.30
CA SER A 210 -5.70 13.08 1.52
C SER A 210 -4.90 13.29 0.21
N ALA A 211 -5.34 12.68 -0.89
CA ALA A 211 -4.74 12.90 -2.20
C ALA A 211 -4.95 14.34 -2.68
N LEU A 212 -6.14 14.93 -2.49
CA LEU A 212 -6.43 16.31 -2.85
C LEU A 212 -5.63 17.35 -2.04
N ALA A 213 -5.21 17.01 -0.81
CA ALA A 213 -4.30 17.81 -0.01
C ALA A 213 -2.84 17.80 -0.51
N SER A 214 -2.48 16.88 -1.42
CA SER A 214 -1.15 16.81 -2.05
C SER A 214 -1.07 17.71 -3.29
N ASP A 215 0.15 17.95 -3.80
CA ASP A 215 0.39 18.78 -4.99
C ASP A 215 0.18 17.98 -6.29
N LEU A 216 -1.09 17.69 -6.61
CA LEU A 216 -1.51 17.01 -7.83
C LEU A 216 -1.55 17.97 -9.04
N PRO A 217 -1.09 17.54 -10.23
CA PRO A 217 -1.29 18.24 -11.50
C PRO A 217 -2.75 18.61 -11.76
N ASP A 218 -2.98 19.75 -12.42
CA ASP A 218 -4.32 20.35 -12.61
C ASP A 218 -5.36 19.44 -13.25
N ASP A 219 -4.96 18.56 -14.17
CA ASP A 219 -5.81 17.57 -14.84
C ASP A 219 -6.12 16.37 -13.93
N VAL A 220 -5.10 15.76 -13.34
CA VAL A 220 -5.25 14.67 -12.35
C VAL A 220 -6.12 15.15 -11.17
N ARG A 221 -5.88 16.36 -10.66
CA ARG A 221 -6.65 16.99 -9.57
C ARG A 221 -8.15 17.10 -9.91
N ARG A 222 -8.50 17.45 -11.15
CA ARG A 222 -9.92 17.50 -11.60
C ARG A 222 -10.56 16.12 -11.63
N MET A 223 -9.80 15.07 -11.98
CA MET A 223 -10.28 13.69 -11.98
C MET A 223 -10.48 13.19 -10.55
N VAL A 224 -9.50 13.42 -9.66
CA VAL A 224 -9.59 13.06 -8.24
C VAL A 224 -10.74 13.78 -7.53
N GLU A 225 -10.98 15.07 -7.81
CA GLU A 225 -12.14 15.81 -7.27
C GLU A 225 -13.48 15.27 -7.81
N ALA A 226 -13.56 14.92 -9.10
CA ALA A 226 -14.78 14.34 -9.69
C ALA A 226 -15.10 12.96 -9.09
N ASN A 227 -14.08 12.11 -8.92
CA ASN A 227 -14.22 10.81 -8.26
C ASN A 227 -14.64 11.00 -6.79
N TRP A 228 -13.98 11.88 -6.04
CA TRP A 228 -14.33 12.16 -4.64
C TRP A 228 -15.78 12.67 -4.47
N GLN A 229 -16.30 13.42 -5.43
CA GLN A 229 -17.71 13.80 -5.43
C GLN A 229 -18.64 12.59 -5.59
N ASP A 230 -18.23 11.55 -6.33
CA ASP A 230 -18.96 10.28 -6.44
C ASP A 230 -18.89 9.46 -5.14
N GLU A 231 -17.72 9.30 -4.52
CA GLU A 231 -17.57 8.68 -3.19
C GLU A 231 -18.52 9.35 -2.16
N ARG A 232 -18.66 10.68 -2.25
CA ARG A 232 -19.57 11.49 -1.43
C ARG A 232 -21.05 11.37 -1.80
N ARG A 233 -21.39 10.85 -2.99
CA ARG A 233 -22.74 10.37 -3.35
C ARG A 233 -22.98 8.97 -2.77
N HIS A 234 -22.00 8.08 -2.89
CA HIS A 234 -22.09 6.67 -2.47
C HIS A 234 -22.30 6.54 -0.96
N ILE A 235 -21.39 7.11 -0.15
CA ILE A 235 -21.49 7.10 1.33
C ILE A 235 -22.83 7.67 1.83
N ARG A 236 -23.29 8.77 1.22
CA ARG A 236 -24.54 9.44 1.59
C ARG A 236 -25.75 8.55 1.34
N TRP A 237 -25.78 7.86 0.19
CA TRP A 237 -26.87 6.95 -0.13
C TRP A 237 -26.85 5.72 0.79
N ILE A 238 -25.68 5.12 1.04
CA ILE A 238 -25.56 3.95 1.93
C ILE A 238 -25.97 4.30 3.36
N ALA A 239 -25.52 5.44 3.88
CA ALA A 239 -25.92 5.94 5.20
C ALA A 239 -27.44 6.18 5.29
N GLU A 240 -28.04 6.79 4.26
CA GLU A 240 -29.49 7.06 4.22
C GLU A 240 -30.34 5.78 4.10
N GLU A 241 -29.89 4.78 3.34
CA GLU A 241 -30.57 3.48 3.20
C GLU A 241 -30.48 2.67 4.51
N ILE A 242 -29.33 2.69 5.19
CA ILE A 242 -29.15 2.10 6.54
C ILE A 242 -30.08 2.78 7.54
N ARG A 243 -30.08 4.12 7.59
CA ARG A 243 -30.90 4.94 8.50
C ARG A 243 -32.39 4.69 8.28
N THR A 244 -32.84 4.72 7.02
CA THR A 244 -34.25 4.52 6.62
C THR A 244 -34.76 3.13 6.98
N ARG A 245 -33.89 2.11 7.02
CA ARG A 245 -34.23 0.74 7.42
C ARG A 245 -34.08 0.46 8.92
N GLY A 246 -33.63 1.42 9.72
CA GLY A 246 -33.32 1.20 11.14
C GLY A 246 -32.18 0.20 11.33
N TRP A 247 -31.21 0.17 10.41
CA TRP A 247 -30.14 -0.82 10.35
C TRP A 247 -28.84 -0.37 11.01
N GLU A 248 -28.82 0.82 11.59
CA GLU A 248 -27.71 1.38 12.37
C GLU A 248 -27.13 0.35 13.35
N LEU A 249 -25.80 0.33 13.48
CA LEU A 249 -25.18 -0.41 14.57
C LEU A 249 -25.40 0.35 15.87
N PRO A 250 -25.69 -0.33 17.00
CA PRO A 250 -25.53 0.31 18.30
C PRO A 250 -24.07 0.74 18.46
N GLU A 251 -23.83 1.91 19.04
CA GLU A 251 -22.47 2.33 19.41
C GLU A 251 -21.84 1.26 20.30
N VAL A 252 -20.63 0.81 19.96
CA VAL A 252 -19.85 -0.04 20.86
C VAL A 252 -19.45 0.83 22.05
N PRO A 253 -19.89 0.53 23.29
CA PRO A 253 -19.52 1.34 24.44
C PRO A 253 -18.00 1.37 24.59
N ALA A 254 -17.42 2.54 24.86
CA ALA A 254 -15.96 2.74 24.87
C ALA A 254 -15.19 1.70 25.72
N ALA A 255 -15.79 1.22 26.81
CA ALA A 255 -15.26 0.15 27.66
C ALA A 255 -15.04 -1.22 26.97
N LEU A 256 -15.54 -1.43 25.75
CA LEU A 256 -15.23 -2.59 24.90
C LEU A 256 -14.22 -2.26 23.78
N ALA A 257 -13.96 -0.98 23.51
CA ALA A 257 -12.96 -0.54 22.53
C ALA A 257 -11.53 -0.52 23.09
N GLU A 258 -11.37 -0.27 24.40
CA GLU A 258 -10.07 -0.33 25.11
C GLU A 258 -9.61 -1.78 25.44
N ALA A 259 -10.30 -2.80 24.93
CA ALA A 259 -10.10 -4.21 25.28
C ALA A 259 -9.67 -5.10 24.08
N ALA A 260 -9.18 -4.49 23.00
CA ALA A 260 -8.76 -5.12 21.75
C ALA A 260 -7.37 -4.63 21.29
#